data_AF-A0A536KMW0-F1
#
_entry.id   AF-A0A536KMW0-F1
#
_cell.length_a   1.000
_cell.length_b   1.000
_cell.length_c   1.000
_cell.angle_alpha   90.00
_cell.angle_beta   90.00
_cell.angle_gamma   90.00
#
_symmetry.space_group_name_H-M   'P 1'
#
loop_
_entity.id
_entity.type
_entity.pdbx_description
1 polymer ?
#
loop_
_entity_poly.entity_id
_entity_poly.type
_entity_poly.pdbx_seq_one_letter_code
_entity_poly.pdbx_strand_id
1 'polypeptide(L)'
;MALRRKTAYEEWATRYRAGKRAPKESATTISGVPVEPLYTPEDLAGWSYDDKLGYPGEFPYTRGVYPSMYRGQLWTIRQFAGYGTAEETNHRYKFLLSQGQAGLSVAFDMPTLMGYDSDDPLSEGEVGHCGVAIDSLEDMETLFSGIRLDQITTSMTINSPAAILYAMYIAVGEKEGLALGALGGTLQNDILKEYIAQKEYIFPPEPSMRLVVDTIVFAARHMPRWNAVSISGYHIREAGSTAVQELAFTLADGMAYVEASIKAGLNVDEFAPRLSFFFDSHIDFFEEIAKFRAARRLWARIMRDKYGARDPKSWMLRFHTQTAGVSLTRQQVENNISRTAYEAMAAVLGGTNSLHTNSMDEVLALPTERAAQIALRTQQVLAHETGVTNTIDPLAGSFFMERLTDEMEQGAQQYFDRIDEQGGVLSCIENGFFQREIADAAFEFERKLEANERIVVGVNAYKEGEGADVPTLKIGPETERGQVARLKAVKARRDNTSVRNRLEELKVAARSSDNLMPPLLNCVKAYVSEGEIMGALKDVFGVYREPILF
;
A
#
# COMPACT_ATOMS: atom_id res chain seq x y z
N MET A 1 62.84 -7.37 4.75
CA MET A 1 61.41 -7.06 4.58
C MET A 1 60.67 -7.59 5.81
N ALA A 2 60.21 -6.72 6.70
CA ALA A 2 59.40 -7.14 7.84
C ALA A 2 58.02 -7.58 7.32
N LEU A 3 57.62 -8.84 7.58
CA LEU A 3 56.28 -9.31 7.27
C LEU A 3 55.28 -8.48 8.07
N ARG A 4 54.41 -7.72 7.37
CA ARG A 4 53.26 -7.05 7.98
C ARG A 4 52.41 -8.13 8.67
N ARG A 5 52.16 -7.95 9.97
CA ARG A 5 51.23 -8.82 10.71
C ARG A 5 49.84 -8.67 10.09
N LYS A 6 49.22 -9.80 9.76
CA LYS A 6 47.83 -9.80 9.28
C LYS A 6 46.94 -9.14 10.33
N THR A 7 45.97 -8.36 9.88
CA THR A 7 44.90 -7.85 10.73
C THR A 7 43.99 -8.99 11.19
N ALA A 8 43.24 -8.79 12.27
CA ALA A 8 42.27 -9.79 12.75
C ALA A 8 41.24 -10.17 11.66
N TYR A 9 40.85 -9.20 10.83
CA TYR A 9 39.99 -9.44 9.67
C TYR A 9 40.67 -10.33 8.61
N GLU A 10 41.92 -10.04 8.24
CA GLU A 10 42.68 -10.86 7.27
C GLU A 10 42.88 -12.31 7.78
N GLU A 11 43.10 -12.48 9.08
CA GLU A 11 43.17 -13.80 9.72
C GLU A 11 41.82 -14.52 9.70
N TRP A 12 40.71 -13.84 10.01
CA TRP A 12 39.37 -14.39 9.89
C TRP A 12 39.02 -14.77 8.44
N ALA A 13 39.26 -13.88 7.47
CA ALA A 13 38.98 -14.12 6.06
C ALA A 13 39.78 -15.31 5.52
N THR A 14 41.03 -15.47 5.99
CA THR A 14 41.84 -16.67 5.67
C THR A 14 41.15 -17.94 6.19
N ARG A 15 40.63 -17.94 7.43
CA ARG A 15 39.91 -19.08 8.02
C ARG A 15 38.56 -19.35 7.34
N TYR A 16 37.82 -18.31 6.98
CA TYR A 16 36.56 -18.42 6.25
C TYR A 16 36.76 -19.14 4.91
N ARG A 17 37.77 -18.73 4.12
CA ARG A 17 38.10 -19.35 2.83
C ARG A 17 38.66 -20.77 2.98
N ALA A 18 39.35 -21.07 4.08
CA ALA A 18 39.92 -22.39 4.35
C ALA A 18 38.94 -23.38 5.02
N GLY A 19 37.69 -22.97 5.27
CA GLY A 19 36.69 -23.79 5.96
C GLY A 19 36.32 -25.07 5.20
N LYS A 20 36.15 -26.18 5.93
CA LYS A 20 35.79 -27.50 5.35
C LYS A 20 34.37 -27.55 4.76
N ARG A 21 33.51 -26.60 5.12
CA ARG A 21 32.20 -26.40 4.47
C ARG A 21 32.42 -25.26 3.48
N ALA A 22 32.34 -25.55 2.18
CA ALA A 22 32.52 -24.53 1.16
C ALA A 22 31.55 -23.38 1.44
N PRO A 23 32.04 -22.14 1.59
CA PRO A 23 31.15 -20.98 1.67
C PRO A 23 30.34 -20.89 0.37
N LYS A 24 29.11 -20.35 0.45
CA LYS A 24 28.40 -19.95 -0.77
C LYS A 24 29.29 -18.95 -1.52
N GLU A 25 29.55 -19.18 -2.81
CA GLU A 25 30.47 -18.34 -3.59
C GLU A 25 30.01 -16.87 -3.69
N SER A 26 28.70 -16.63 -3.61
CA SER A 26 28.10 -15.30 -3.46
C SER A 26 26.71 -15.40 -2.83
N ALA A 27 26.49 -14.76 -1.67
CA ALA A 27 25.16 -14.61 -1.10
C ALA A 27 24.52 -13.30 -1.60
N THR A 28 23.22 -13.32 -1.85
CA THR A 28 22.46 -12.13 -2.25
C THR A 28 21.15 -12.05 -1.48
N THR A 29 20.66 -10.82 -1.27
CA THR A 29 19.26 -10.60 -0.89
C THR A 29 18.33 -11.13 -1.98
N ILE A 30 17.03 -11.28 -1.70
CA ILE A 30 16.04 -11.72 -2.69
C ILE A 30 16.04 -10.84 -3.95
N SER A 31 16.29 -9.54 -3.82
CA SER A 31 16.43 -8.59 -4.93
C SER A 31 17.76 -8.65 -5.68
N GLY A 32 18.68 -9.54 -5.27
CA GLY A 32 19.96 -9.73 -5.95
C GLY A 32 21.10 -8.82 -5.47
N VAL A 33 20.91 -8.07 -4.39
CA VAL A 33 21.99 -7.25 -3.80
C VAL A 33 23.04 -8.18 -3.18
N PRO A 34 24.33 -8.07 -3.54
CA PRO A 34 25.40 -8.87 -2.93
C PRO A 34 25.51 -8.61 -1.42
N VAL A 35 25.64 -9.69 -0.65
CA VAL A 35 25.79 -9.62 0.81
C VAL A 35 27.13 -10.23 1.20
N GLU A 36 27.97 -9.43 1.85
CA GLU A 36 29.24 -9.89 2.39
C GLU A 36 29.00 -10.82 3.59
N PRO A 37 29.87 -11.83 3.80
CA PRO A 37 29.72 -12.78 4.90
C PRO A 37 29.89 -12.17 6.30
N LEU A 38 30.47 -10.96 6.39
CA LEU A 38 30.66 -10.22 7.63
C LEU A 38 30.81 -8.73 7.34
N TYR A 39 30.09 -7.90 8.10
CA TYR A 39 30.24 -6.45 8.13
C TYR A 39 30.85 -6.02 9.47
N THR A 40 31.66 -4.98 9.44
CA THR A 40 32.59 -4.52 10.47
C THR A 40 32.56 -2.99 10.57
N PRO A 41 33.16 -2.38 11.62
CA PRO A 41 33.27 -0.92 11.69
C PRO A 41 33.92 -0.28 10.46
N GLU A 42 34.84 -1.00 9.80
CA GLU A 42 35.52 -0.55 8.58
C GLU A 42 34.56 -0.33 7.40
N ASP A 43 33.44 -1.08 7.35
CA ASP A 43 32.41 -0.92 6.32
C ASP A 43 31.58 0.36 6.49
N LEU A 44 31.67 0.98 7.67
CA LEU A 44 31.12 2.30 7.98
C LEU A 44 32.23 3.35 8.18
N ALA A 45 33.41 3.16 7.58
CA ALA A 45 34.48 4.14 7.67
C ALA A 45 34.04 5.50 7.09
N GLY A 46 34.11 6.56 7.90
CA GLY A 46 33.67 7.90 7.52
C GLY A 46 32.15 8.12 7.56
N TRP A 47 31.38 7.14 8.04
CA TRP A 47 29.93 7.24 8.19
C TRP A 47 29.55 8.15 9.37
N SER A 48 28.53 8.99 9.20
CA SER A 48 28.11 9.99 10.19
C SER A 48 26.83 9.56 10.89
N TYR A 49 26.91 9.31 12.20
CA TYR A 49 25.75 8.97 13.02
C TYR A 49 24.67 10.06 12.97
N ASP A 50 25.05 11.32 13.19
CA ASP A 50 24.09 12.42 13.29
C ASP A 50 23.41 12.74 11.94
N ASP A 51 24.10 12.54 10.82
CA ASP A 51 23.54 12.82 9.49
C ASP A 51 22.71 11.66 8.93
N LYS A 52 23.19 10.41 9.07
CA LYS A 52 22.59 9.25 8.41
C LYS A 52 21.57 8.51 9.27
N LEU A 53 21.70 8.58 10.60
CA LEU A 53 20.88 7.80 11.52
C LEU A 53 20.09 8.67 12.50
N GLY A 54 20.78 9.51 13.27
CA GLY A 54 20.19 10.46 14.20
C GLY A 54 19.34 9.82 15.30
N TYR A 55 18.37 10.59 15.80
CA TYR A 55 17.44 10.18 16.85
C TYR A 55 16.03 9.94 16.28
N PRO A 56 15.24 9.01 16.86
CA PRO A 56 13.86 8.80 16.43
C PRO A 56 13.01 10.06 16.65
N GLY A 57 12.12 10.36 15.72
CA GLY A 57 11.29 11.56 15.75
C GLY A 57 12.00 12.87 15.36
N GLU A 58 13.27 12.79 14.91
CA GLU A 58 14.04 13.92 14.41
C GLU A 58 14.49 13.65 12.98
N PHE A 59 14.78 14.72 12.23
CA PHE A 59 15.34 14.59 10.88
C PHE A 59 16.66 13.78 10.91
N PRO A 60 16.89 12.81 10.00
CA PRO A 60 16.07 12.46 8.82
C PRO A 60 15.11 11.27 9.05
N TYR A 61 14.71 11.00 10.30
CA TYR A 61 13.71 10.00 10.70
C TYR A 61 14.06 8.54 10.36
N THR A 62 15.33 8.23 10.09
CA THR A 62 15.80 6.85 9.81
C THR A 62 15.32 5.87 10.88
N ARG A 63 15.39 6.27 12.16
CA ARG A 63 15.01 5.44 13.32
C ARG A 63 13.52 5.42 13.66
N GLY A 64 12.69 6.10 12.86
CA GLY A 64 11.24 6.21 13.06
C GLY A 64 10.77 7.66 13.18
N VAL A 65 9.50 7.89 12.82
CA VAL A 65 8.90 9.24 12.73
C VAL A 65 8.45 9.82 14.08
N TYR A 66 8.42 9.03 15.14
CA TYR A 66 8.00 9.47 16.48
C TYR A 66 9.10 9.23 17.53
N PRO A 67 9.33 10.16 18.47
CA PRO A 67 10.38 9.99 19.49
C PRO A 67 10.22 8.76 20.39
N SER A 68 8.99 8.35 20.67
CA SER A 68 8.69 7.20 21.54
C SER A 68 8.44 5.89 20.79
N MET A 69 8.16 5.95 19.48
CA MET A 69 7.65 4.83 18.67
C MET A 69 6.70 3.93 19.48
N TYR A 70 6.92 2.61 19.45
CA TYR A 70 6.06 1.61 20.08
C TYR A 70 6.11 1.56 21.60
N ARG A 71 7.06 2.24 22.25
CA ARG A 71 7.03 2.42 23.70
C ARG A 71 5.92 3.39 24.12
N GLY A 72 5.57 4.32 23.23
CA GLY A 72 4.45 5.25 23.43
C GLY A 72 3.13 4.66 22.93
N GLN A 73 3.09 4.27 21.66
CA GLN A 73 1.90 3.72 21.03
C GLN A 73 2.27 2.65 20.01
N LEU A 74 1.63 1.49 20.09
CA LEU A 74 1.77 0.41 19.11
C LEU A 74 1.33 0.86 17.71
N TRP A 75 1.77 0.14 16.68
CA TRP A 75 1.21 0.30 15.34
C TRP A 75 -0.29 -0.04 15.35
N THR A 76 -1.02 0.50 14.38
CA THR A 76 -2.44 0.16 14.24
C THR A 76 -2.57 -1.23 13.62
N ILE A 77 -3.16 -2.17 14.35
CA ILE A 77 -3.59 -3.45 13.77
C ILE A 77 -4.78 -3.17 12.86
N ARG A 78 -4.58 -3.31 11.56
CA ARG A 78 -5.56 -2.96 10.52
C ARG A 78 -5.66 -4.09 9.50
N GLN A 79 -6.51 -5.08 9.77
CA GLN A 79 -6.81 -6.13 8.81
C GLN A 79 -7.74 -5.58 7.72
N PHE A 80 -7.46 -5.97 6.48
CA PHE A 80 -8.35 -5.75 5.35
C PHE A 80 -9.54 -6.68 5.50
N ALA A 81 -10.72 -6.14 5.25
CA ALA A 81 -11.95 -6.91 5.22
C ALA A 81 -12.92 -6.31 4.21
N GLY A 82 -13.58 -7.20 3.49
CA GLY A 82 -14.55 -6.88 2.47
C GLY A 82 -14.84 -8.14 1.68
N TYR A 83 -16.10 -8.54 1.61
CA TYR A 83 -16.58 -9.59 0.72
C TYR A 83 -18.11 -9.54 0.67
N GLY A 84 -18.66 -10.04 -0.43
CA GLY A 84 -20.08 -10.16 -0.62
C GLY A 84 -20.80 -8.82 -0.52
N THR A 85 -21.85 -8.80 0.30
CA THR A 85 -22.71 -7.64 0.48
C THR A 85 -22.21 -6.67 1.56
N ALA A 86 -22.70 -5.44 1.52
CA ALA A 86 -22.43 -4.43 2.55
C ALA A 86 -22.82 -4.89 3.96
N GLU A 87 -23.91 -5.65 4.10
CA GLU A 87 -24.35 -6.23 5.38
C GLU A 87 -23.37 -7.27 5.92
N GLU A 88 -22.89 -8.18 5.07
CA GLU A 88 -21.91 -9.21 5.45
C GLU A 88 -20.58 -8.60 5.86
N THR A 89 -20.11 -7.62 5.08
CA THR A 89 -18.88 -6.91 5.40
C THR A 89 -19.03 -6.08 6.68
N ASN A 90 -20.18 -5.45 6.93
CA ASN A 90 -20.45 -4.77 8.20
C ASN A 90 -20.39 -5.73 9.40
N HIS A 91 -20.95 -6.94 9.27
CA HIS A 91 -20.81 -7.97 10.30
C HIS A 91 -19.35 -8.36 10.54
N ARG A 92 -18.55 -8.52 9.47
CA ARG A 92 -17.11 -8.79 9.57
C ARG A 92 -16.38 -7.66 10.29
N TYR A 93 -16.70 -6.40 10.02
CA TYR A 93 -16.13 -5.26 10.76
C TYR A 93 -16.43 -5.33 12.24
N LYS A 94 -17.69 -5.53 12.62
CA LYS A 94 -18.09 -5.65 14.04
C LYS A 94 -17.38 -6.82 14.73
N PHE A 95 -17.22 -7.94 14.04
CA PHE A 95 -16.43 -9.07 14.52
C PHE A 95 -14.97 -8.68 14.76
N LEU A 96 -14.27 -8.13 13.76
CA LEU A 96 -12.86 -7.76 13.88
C LEU A 96 -12.61 -6.71 14.97
N LEU A 97 -13.48 -5.70 15.07
CA LEU A 97 -13.45 -4.71 16.15
C LEU A 97 -13.58 -5.37 17.53
N SER A 98 -14.50 -6.34 17.67
CA SER A 98 -14.63 -7.12 18.91
C SER A 98 -13.39 -7.96 19.25
N GLN A 99 -12.56 -8.28 18.26
CA GLN A 99 -11.32 -9.06 18.43
C GLN A 99 -10.07 -8.20 18.69
N GLY A 100 -10.21 -6.86 18.76
CA GLY A 100 -9.13 -5.93 19.08
C GLY A 100 -8.54 -5.19 17.87
N GLN A 101 -9.18 -5.23 16.69
CA GLN A 101 -8.84 -4.34 15.58
C GLN A 101 -9.12 -2.88 15.95
N ALA A 102 -8.21 -1.97 15.62
CA ALA A 102 -8.28 -0.56 16.04
C ALA A 102 -8.69 0.43 14.94
N GLY A 103 -8.82 -0.04 13.69
CA GLY A 103 -9.28 0.76 12.55
C GLY A 103 -9.80 -0.13 11.43
N LEU A 104 -10.70 0.38 10.58
CA LEU A 104 -11.29 -0.38 9.48
C LEU A 104 -10.42 -0.29 8.22
N SER A 105 -10.41 -1.34 7.40
CA SER A 105 -9.84 -1.27 6.06
C SER A 105 -10.76 -2.00 5.10
N VAL A 106 -11.34 -1.25 4.18
CA VAL A 106 -12.34 -1.72 3.22
C VAL A 106 -11.65 -2.24 1.97
N ALA A 107 -11.94 -3.48 1.60
CA ALA A 107 -11.63 -4.06 0.30
C ALA A 107 -12.91 -4.08 -0.55
N PHE A 108 -12.86 -3.53 -1.76
CA PHE A 108 -14.00 -3.47 -2.69
C PHE A 108 -13.88 -4.55 -3.76
N ASP A 109 -15.01 -4.94 -4.35
CA ASP A 109 -15.01 -5.93 -5.43
C ASP A 109 -14.49 -5.35 -6.77
N MET A 110 -14.22 -6.22 -7.75
CA MET A 110 -13.71 -5.79 -9.05
C MET A 110 -14.65 -4.79 -9.76
N PRO A 111 -15.98 -4.99 -9.80
CA PRO A 111 -16.91 -4.00 -10.34
C PRO A 111 -16.73 -2.60 -9.74
N THR A 112 -16.73 -2.48 -8.41
CA THR A 112 -16.50 -1.20 -7.73
C THR A 112 -15.10 -0.65 -8.02
N LEU A 113 -14.04 -1.47 -7.96
CA LEU A 113 -12.66 -1.03 -8.26
C LEU A 113 -12.55 -0.47 -9.69
N MET A 114 -13.29 -1.07 -10.64
CA MET A 114 -13.32 -0.71 -12.05
C MET A 114 -14.43 0.28 -12.43
N GLY A 115 -15.16 0.83 -11.44
CA GLY A 115 -16.17 1.87 -11.64
C GLY A 115 -17.37 1.39 -12.47
N TYR A 116 -17.80 0.16 -12.27
CA TYR A 116 -18.98 -0.44 -12.86
C TYR A 116 -20.03 -0.73 -11.77
N ASP A 117 -21.29 -0.51 -12.12
CA ASP A 117 -22.40 -0.97 -11.30
C ASP A 117 -22.48 -2.50 -11.36
N SER A 118 -23.01 -3.11 -10.31
CA SER A 118 -23.25 -4.56 -10.22
C SER A 118 -24.21 -5.11 -11.29
N ASP A 119 -25.01 -4.25 -11.94
CA ASP A 119 -25.88 -4.62 -13.05
C ASP A 119 -25.29 -4.40 -14.45
N ASP A 120 -24.02 -3.97 -14.53
CA ASP A 120 -23.26 -3.87 -15.78
C ASP A 120 -22.88 -5.28 -16.31
N PRO A 121 -22.97 -5.54 -17.62
CA PRO A 121 -22.52 -6.82 -18.21
C PRO A 121 -21.07 -7.19 -17.91
N LEU A 122 -20.17 -6.23 -17.69
CA LEU A 122 -18.78 -6.51 -17.31
C LEU A 122 -18.60 -6.93 -15.85
N SER A 123 -19.65 -6.81 -15.03
CA SER A 123 -19.65 -7.20 -13.61
C SER A 123 -20.10 -8.64 -13.38
N GLU A 124 -20.65 -9.32 -14.39
CA GLU A 124 -21.20 -10.67 -14.28
C GLU A 124 -20.16 -11.65 -13.70
N GLY A 125 -20.49 -12.29 -12.58
CA GLY A 125 -19.63 -13.26 -11.91
C GLY A 125 -18.54 -12.69 -11.01
N GLU A 126 -18.41 -11.36 -10.91
CA GLU A 126 -17.37 -10.69 -10.09
C GLU A 126 -17.95 -9.95 -8.87
N VAL A 127 -19.28 -9.74 -8.84
CA VAL A 127 -19.96 -8.97 -7.78
C VAL A 127 -19.77 -9.61 -6.40
N GLY A 128 -19.12 -8.86 -5.52
CA GLY A 128 -18.83 -9.26 -4.15
C GLY A 128 -17.73 -10.31 -3.99
N HIS A 129 -17.02 -10.72 -5.06
CA HIS A 129 -16.09 -11.86 -5.01
C HIS A 129 -14.74 -11.56 -4.34
N CYS A 130 -14.07 -10.47 -4.71
CA CYS A 130 -12.78 -10.07 -4.13
C CYS A 130 -12.89 -8.98 -3.06
N GLY A 131 -14.10 -8.46 -2.82
CA GLY A 131 -14.37 -7.41 -1.85
C GLY A 131 -15.86 -7.14 -1.70
N VAL A 132 -16.21 -6.07 -1.01
CA VAL A 132 -17.61 -5.65 -0.87
C VAL A 132 -18.10 -4.93 -2.13
N ALA A 133 -19.31 -5.28 -2.60
CA ALA A 133 -19.96 -4.58 -3.70
C ALA A 133 -20.60 -3.27 -3.22
N ILE A 134 -20.25 -2.13 -3.84
CA ILE A 134 -20.80 -0.81 -3.53
C ILE A 134 -21.17 -0.11 -4.84
N ASP A 135 -22.48 0.01 -5.13
CA ASP A 135 -22.96 0.72 -6.32
C ASP A 135 -23.41 2.15 -5.99
N SER A 136 -23.83 2.40 -4.75
CA SER A 136 -24.54 3.61 -4.38
C SER A 136 -24.30 4.04 -2.94
N LEU A 137 -24.78 5.24 -2.60
CA LEU A 137 -24.76 5.73 -1.22
C LEU A 137 -25.50 4.79 -0.24
N GLU A 138 -26.54 4.07 -0.68
CA GLU A 138 -27.29 3.16 0.22
C GLU A 138 -26.45 1.96 0.66
N ASP A 139 -25.58 1.46 -0.22
CA ASP A 139 -24.66 0.37 0.12
C ASP A 139 -23.62 0.86 1.13
N MET A 140 -23.12 2.09 0.96
CA MET A 140 -22.19 2.71 1.91
C MET A 140 -22.84 3.00 3.28
N GLU A 141 -24.11 3.42 3.30
CA GLU A 141 -24.91 3.57 4.53
C GLU A 141 -25.03 2.23 5.28
N THR A 142 -25.28 1.16 4.53
CA THR A 142 -25.39 -0.20 5.06
C THR A 142 -24.04 -0.70 5.59
N LEU A 143 -22.96 -0.47 4.84
CA LEU A 143 -21.60 -0.88 5.16
C LEU A 143 -21.15 -0.34 6.52
N PHE A 144 -21.51 0.91 6.84
CA PHE A 144 -21.14 1.56 8.09
C PHE A 144 -22.26 1.60 9.14
N SER A 145 -23.38 0.92 8.90
CA SER A 145 -24.51 0.90 9.83
C SER A 145 -24.12 0.46 11.25
N GLY A 146 -24.37 1.34 12.21
CA GLY A 146 -24.05 1.13 13.63
C GLY A 146 -22.56 1.28 13.98
N ILE A 147 -21.74 1.89 13.11
CA ILE A 147 -20.32 2.19 13.36
C ILE A 147 -20.16 3.71 13.43
N ARG A 148 -19.67 4.21 14.57
CA ARG A 148 -19.44 5.65 14.79
C ARG A 148 -18.19 6.14 14.06
N LEU A 149 -18.38 6.80 12.91
CA LEU A 149 -17.27 7.23 12.03
C LEU A 149 -16.34 8.28 12.67
N ASP A 150 -16.81 9.02 13.68
CA ASP A 150 -16.00 9.98 14.45
C ASP A 150 -15.05 9.33 15.47
N GLN A 151 -15.31 8.07 15.83
CA GLN A 151 -14.60 7.33 16.88
C GLN A 151 -13.60 6.30 16.32
N ILE A 152 -13.60 6.07 15.02
CA ILE A 152 -12.71 5.14 14.34
C ILE A 152 -12.02 5.80 13.15
N THR A 153 -10.96 5.17 12.64
CA THR A 153 -10.36 5.55 11.35
C THR A 153 -10.62 4.48 10.30
N THR A 154 -11.09 4.89 9.14
CA THR A 154 -11.39 3.99 8.01
C THR A 154 -10.37 4.17 6.89
N SER A 155 -9.74 3.09 6.48
CA SER A 155 -8.96 3.02 5.24
C SER A 155 -9.85 2.45 4.14
N MET A 156 -9.80 3.01 2.94
CA MET A 156 -10.51 2.51 1.76
C MET A 156 -9.48 2.23 0.66
N THR A 157 -9.33 0.96 0.31
CA THR A 157 -8.43 0.51 -0.77
C THR A 157 -9.16 0.65 -2.10
N ILE A 158 -9.15 1.87 -2.62
CA ILE A 158 -9.88 2.28 -3.81
C ILE A 158 -9.07 3.35 -4.56
N ASN A 159 -9.07 3.30 -5.90
CA ASN A 159 -8.19 4.12 -6.74
C ASN A 159 -8.95 4.90 -7.80
N SER A 160 -9.24 4.31 -8.96
CA SER A 160 -9.89 5.04 -10.07
C SER A 160 -11.19 5.74 -9.67
N PRO A 161 -12.12 5.11 -8.92
CA PRO A 161 -13.32 5.79 -8.43
C PRO A 161 -13.18 6.32 -6.99
N ALA A 162 -11.96 6.45 -6.45
CA ALA A 162 -11.73 6.82 -5.06
C ALA A 162 -12.44 8.11 -4.63
N ALA A 163 -12.49 9.13 -5.49
CA ALA A 163 -13.20 10.37 -5.23
C ALA A 163 -14.71 10.17 -5.03
N ILE A 164 -15.30 9.18 -5.70
CA ILE A 164 -16.73 8.82 -5.61
C ILE A 164 -17.01 8.11 -4.29
N LEU A 165 -16.25 7.05 -3.97
CA LEU A 165 -16.44 6.34 -2.70
C LEU A 165 -16.10 7.23 -1.50
N TYR A 166 -15.17 8.17 -1.66
CA TYR A 166 -14.91 9.20 -0.67
C TYR A 166 -16.12 10.14 -0.48
N ALA A 167 -16.75 10.58 -1.56
CA ALA A 167 -17.99 11.35 -1.50
C ALA A 167 -19.13 10.55 -0.83
N MET A 168 -19.23 9.24 -1.07
CA MET A 168 -20.16 8.35 -0.36
C MET A 168 -19.87 8.29 1.13
N TYR A 169 -18.61 8.08 1.52
CA TYR A 169 -18.20 8.07 2.92
C TYR A 169 -18.51 9.40 3.64
N ILE A 170 -18.22 10.53 3.00
CA ILE A 170 -18.55 11.87 3.51
C ILE A 170 -20.06 12.02 3.72
N ALA A 171 -20.86 11.62 2.73
CA ALA A 171 -22.32 11.74 2.80
C ALA A 171 -22.93 10.87 3.92
N VAL A 172 -22.35 9.69 4.19
CA VAL A 172 -22.72 8.88 5.38
C VAL A 172 -22.42 9.66 6.67
N GLY A 173 -21.20 10.21 6.81
CA GLY A 173 -20.84 11.01 7.99
C GLY A 173 -21.74 12.23 8.20
N GLU A 174 -22.10 12.96 7.14
CA GLU A 174 -23.04 14.08 7.23
C GLU A 174 -24.45 13.64 7.64
N LYS A 175 -24.92 12.48 7.19
CA LYS A 175 -26.21 11.90 7.61
C LYS A 175 -26.23 11.48 9.07
N GLU A 176 -25.08 11.09 9.62
CA GLU A 176 -24.89 10.90 11.07
C GLU A 176 -24.80 12.21 11.85
N GLY A 177 -24.82 13.36 11.17
CA GLY A 177 -24.70 14.69 11.77
C GLY A 177 -23.26 15.07 12.15
N LEU A 178 -22.26 14.39 11.57
CA LEU A 178 -20.85 14.64 11.84
C LEU A 178 -20.32 15.80 10.99
N ALA A 179 -19.47 16.63 11.59
CA ALA A 179 -18.69 17.62 10.85
C ALA A 179 -17.57 16.94 10.05
N LEU A 180 -17.25 17.45 8.86
CA LEU A 180 -16.20 16.89 8.00
C LEU A 180 -14.84 16.77 8.71
N GLY A 181 -14.50 17.73 9.57
CA GLY A 181 -13.26 17.68 10.35
C GLY A 181 -13.20 16.63 11.45
N ALA A 182 -14.33 15.99 11.79
CA ALA A 182 -14.38 14.88 12.74
C ALA A 182 -14.08 13.52 12.07
N LEU A 183 -14.25 13.42 10.75
CA LEU A 183 -14.00 12.20 10.00
C LEU A 183 -12.49 11.99 9.79
N GLY A 184 -12.01 10.79 10.07
CA GLY A 184 -10.60 10.42 9.92
C GLY A 184 -10.44 9.12 9.17
N GLY A 185 -9.42 9.04 8.32
CA GLY A 185 -9.28 7.88 7.45
C GLY A 185 -8.19 8.04 6.42
N THR A 186 -8.18 7.13 5.46
CA THR A 186 -7.19 7.08 4.38
C THR A 186 -7.86 6.55 3.12
N LEU A 187 -7.62 7.22 2.00
CA LEU A 187 -7.86 6.62 0.68
C LEU A 187 -6.54 6.06 0.16
N GLN A 188 -6.59 4.96 -0.59
CA GLN A 188 -5.45 4.57 -1.39
C GLN A 188 -5.20 5.65 -2.46
N ASN A 189 -6.16 5.88 -3.36
CA ASN A 189 -6.21 7.02 -4.29
C ASN A 189 -4.86 7.30 -5.00
N ASP A 190 -4.11 6.24 -5.26
CA ASP A 190 -2.82 6.29 -5.94
C ASP A 190 -3.02 5.66 -7.31
N ILE A 191 -3.28 6.52 -8.30
CA ILE A 191 -3.53 6.08 -9.67
C ILE A 191 -2.23 5.77 -10.44
N LEU A 192 -1.11 6.38 -10.09
CA LEU A 192 0.16 6.16 -10.80
C LEU A 192 0.58 4.69 -10.72
N LYS A 193 0.53 4.10 -9.52
CA LYS A 193 0.77 2.67 -9.33
C LYS A 193 -0.24 1.74 -10.02
N GLU A 194 -1.43 2.23 -10.40
CA GLU A 194 -2.38 1.42 -11.20
C GLU A 194 -1.82 1.17 -12.59
N TYR A 195 -1.30 2.21 -13.23
CA TYR A 195 -0.68 2.04 -14.55
C TYR A 195 0.61 1.23 -14.46
N ILE A 196 1.37 1.39 -13.36
CA ILE A 196 2.63 0.67 -13.16
C ILE A 196 2.39 -0.83 -12.90
N ALA A 197 1.50 -1.18 -11.96
CA ALA A 197 1.44 -2.54 -11.42
C ALA A 197 0.02 -3.11 -11.23
N GLN A 198 -0.89 -2.42 -10.53
CA GLN A 198 -2.15 -3.02 -10.04
C GLN A 198 -3.25 -3.15 -11.10
N LYS A 199 -3.24 -2.29 -12.14
CA LYS A 199 -4.09 -2.34 -13.34
C LYS A 199 -5.58 -2.01 -13.17
N GLU A 200 -5.97 -1.37 -12.08
CA GLU A 200 -7.33 -0.87 -11.83
C GLU A 200 -7.48 0.59 -12.29
N TYR A 201 -7.20 0.85 -13.57
CA TYR A 201 -7.34 2.17 -14.19
C TYR A 201 -8.56 2.28 -15.12
N ILE A 202 -9.06 3.50 -15.27
CA ILE A 202 -10.24 3.79 -16.12
C ILE A 202 -9.95 4.93 -17.09
N PHE A 203 -9.54 6.09 -16.60
CA PHE A 203 -9.21 7.25 -17.43
C PHE A 203 -7.73 7.28 -17.81
N PRO A 204 -7.31 8.08 -18.81
CA PRO A 204 -5.90 8.35 -19.06
C PRO A 204 -5.16 8.98 -17.86
N PRO A 205 -3.82 8.92 -17.80
CA PRO A 205 -3.06 9.38 -16.62
C PRO A 205 -3.35 10.82 -16.17
N GLU A 206 -3.44 11.77 -17.10
CA GLU A 206 -3.68 13.18 -16.77
C GLU A 206 -5.03 13.45 -16.07
N PRO A 207 -6.19 13.05 -16.62
CA PRO A 207 -7.47 13.24 -15.93
C PRO A 207 -7.59 12.44 -14.63
N SER A 208 -6.96 11.27 -14.52
CA SER A 208 -6.93 10.53 -13.25
C SER A 208 -6.11 11.25 -12.19
N MET A 209 -4.93 11.78 -12.55
CA MET A 209 -4.11 12.61 -11.66
C MET A 209 -4.89 13.83 -11.16
N ARG A 210 -5.71 14.44 -12.02
CA ARG A 210 -6.60 15.54 -11.61
C ARG A 210 -7.57 15.11 -10.50
N LEU A 211 -8.21 13.95 -10.60
CA LEU A 211 -9.14 13.46 -9.56
C LEU A 211 -8.43 13.25 -8.21
N VAL A 212 -7.21 12.73 -8.24
CA VAL A 212 -6.36 12.58 -7.05
C VAL A 212 -6.08 13.96 -6.43
N VAL A 213 -5.60 14.91 -7.23
CA VAL A 213 -5.26 16.27 -6.78
C VAL A 213 -6.50 17.02 -6.25
N ASP A 214 -7.65 16.88 -6.91
CA ASP A 214 -8.90 17.48 -6.44
C ASP A 214 -9.31 16.94 -5.07
N THR A 215 -9.08 15.65 -4.84
CA THR A 215 -9.31 15.00 -3.54
C THR A 215 -8.34 15.53 -2.47
N ILE A 216 -7.05 15.71 -2.80
CA ILE A 216 -6.05 16.32 -1.91
C ILE A 216 -6.45 17.75 -1.53
N VAL A 217 -6.80 18.59 -2.51
CA VAL A 217 -7.23 19.98 -2.30
C VAL A 217 -8.46 20.06 -1.40
N PHE A 218 -9.45 19.20 -1.64
CA PHE A 218 -10.66 19.16 -0.82
C PHE A 218 -10.35 18.73 0.62
N ALA A 219 -9.56 17.66 0.80
CA ALA A 219 -9.21 17.14 2.11
C ALA A 219 -8.37 18.15 2.93
N ALA A 220 -7.39 18.81 2.31
CA ALA A 220 -6.57 19.84 2.97
C ALA A 220 -7.41 21.00 3.53
N ARG A 221 -8.49 21.37 2.82
CA ARG A 221 -9.36 22.49 3.21
C ARG A 221 -10.46 22.11 4.22
N HIS A 222 -10.96 20.88 4.17
CA HIS A 222 -12.18 20.52 4.89
C HIS A 222 -12.04 19.33 5.85
N MET A 223 -11.05 18.47 5.66
CA MET A 223 -10.92 17.19 6.37
C MET A 223 -9.50 17.01 6.92
N PRO A 224 -9.10 17.82 7.91
CA PRO A 224 -7.73 17.84 8.44
C PRO A 224 -7.29 16.56 9.14
N ARG A 225 -8.14 15.53 9.26
CA ARG A 225 -7.82 14.20 9.82
C ARG A 225 -7.76 13.11 8.75
N TRP A 226 -7.90 13.46 7.48
CA TRP A 226 -7.93 12.52 6.36
C TRP A 226 -6.57 12.46 5.66
N ASN A 227 -6.08 11.26 5.38
CA ASN A 227 -4.95 11.05 4.49
C ASN A 227 -5.50 10.82 3.07
N ALA A 228 -5.33 11.82 2.20
CA ALA A 228 -5.99 11.84 0.89
C ALA A 228 -5.43 10.84 -0.13
N VAL A 229 -4.18 10.40 0.08
CA VAL A 229 -3.48 9.42 -0.76
C VAL A 229 -2.58 8.56 0.12
N SER A 230 -2.59 7.25 -0.16
CA SER A 230 -1.62 6.29 0.35
C SER A 230 -0.73 5.86 -0.81
N ILE A 231 0.43 6.51 -0.94
CA ILE A 231 1.37 6.33 -2.05
C ILE A 231 2.01 4.93 -1.92
N SER A 232 1.77 4.06 -2.90
CA SER A 232 1.77 2.61 -2.69
C SER A 232 2.83 1.86 -3.49
N GLY A 233 3.80 1.28 -2.77
CA GLY A 233 4.77 0.31 -3.28
C GLY A 233 4.33 -1.14 -3.19
N TYR A 234 3.35 -1.47 -2.34
CA TYR A 234 2.91 -2.86 -2.13
C TYR A 234 2.66 -3.62 -3.45
N HIS A 235 1.80 -3.07 -4.30
CA HIS A 235 1.43 -3.68 -5.58
C HIS A 235 2.60 -3.72 -6.58
N ILE A 236 3.51 -2.73 -6.52
CA ILE A 236 4.73 -2.70 -7.34
C ILE A 236 5.64 -3.88 -6.94
N ARG A 237 5.74 -4.18 -5.64
CA ARG A 237 6.48 -5.33 -5.12
C ARG A 237 5.82 -6.66 -5.45
N GLU A 238 4.51 -6.78 -5.24
CA GLU A 238 3.72 -7.97 -5.57
C GLU A 238 3.75 -8.31 -7.08
N ALA A 239 3.86 -7.30 -7.94
CA ALA A 239 4.02 -7.48 -9.39
C ALA A 239 5.40 -8.04 -9.79
N GLY A 240 6.35 -8.15 -8.85
CA GLY A 240 7.66 -8.78 -9.05
C GLY A 240 8.86 -7.84 -9.04
N SER A 241 8.69 -6.59 -8.59
CA SER A 241 9.82 -5.66 -8.48
C SER A 241 10.81 -6.03 -7.37
N THR A 242 12.02 -5.50 -7.46
CA THR A 242 13.01 -5.49 -6.37
C THR A 242 12.64 -4.49 -5.26
N ALA A 243 13.22 -4.62 -4.06
CA ALA A 243 12.96 -3.70 -2.95
C ALA A 243 13.39 -2.26 -3.28
N VAL A 244 14.46 -2.12 -4.06
CA VAL A 244 14.95 -0.82 -4.55
C VAL A 244 13.98 -0.22 -5.57
N GLN A 245 13.45 -1.02 -6.49
CA GLN A 245 12.45 -0.56 -7.46
C GLN A 245 11.14 -0.15 -6.77
N GLU A 246 10.63 -0.96 -5.84
CA GLU A 246 9.49 -0.60 -5.00
C GLU A 246 9.73 0.76 -4.32
N LEU A 247 10.86 0.90 -3.62
CA LEU A 247 11.20 2.14 -2.93
C LEU A 247 11.24 3.33 -3.89
N ALA A 248 11.99 3.20 -4.99
CA ALA A 248 12.21 4.30 -5.93
C ALA A 248 10.92 4.70 -6.64
N PHE A 249 10.16 3.75 -7.17
CA PHE A 249 8.95 4.03 -7.94
C PHE A 249 7.88 4.66 -7.04
N THR A 250 7.73 4.15 -5.81
CA THR A 250 6.80 4.73 -4.82
C THR A 250 7.16 6.17 -4.44
N LEU A 251 8.44 6.45 -4.17
CA LEU A 251 8.86 7.81 -3.82
C LEU A 251 8.79 8.76 -5.02
N ALA A 252 9.00 8.26 -6.25
CA ALA A 252 8.81 9.02 -7.47
C ALA A 252 7.34 9.39 -7.70
N ASP A 253 6.41 8.45 -7.48
CA ASP A 253 4.97 8.74 -7.50
C ASP A 253 4.60 9.81 -6.45
N GLY A 254 5.16 9.70 -5.24
CA GLY A 254 5.00 10.70 -4.19
C GLY A 254 5.49 12.10 -4.59
N MET A 255 6.64 12.18 -5.25
CA MET A 255 7.18 13.42 -5.82
C MET A 255 6.22 14.00 -6.88
N ALA A 256 5.69 13.17 -7.77
CA ALA A 256 4.73 13.60 -8.79
C ALA A 256 3.43 14.16 -8.19
N TYR A 257 2.90 13.55 -7.12
CA TYR A 257 1.73 14.08 -6.41
C TYR A 257 2.02 15.39 -5.68
N VAL A 258 3.19 15.54 -5.08
CA VAL A 258 3.62 16.80 -4.46
C VAL A 258 3.68 17.92 -5.50
N GLU A 259 4.32 17.66 -6.63
CA GLU A 259 4.46 18.63 -7.73
C GLU A 259 3.10 19.01 -8.33
N ALA A 260 2.21 18.03 -8.55
CA ALA A 260 0.86 18.28 -9.05
C ALA A 260 0.00 19.08 -8.06
N SER A 261 0.13 18.83 -6.75
CA SER A 261 -0.59 19.56 -5.70
C SER A 261 -0.10 21.00 -5.56
N ILE A 262 1.22 21.24 -5.67
CA ILE A 262 1.81 22.59 -5.70
C ILE A 262 1.31 23.34 -6.95
N LYS A 263 1.28 22.68 -8.11
CA LYS A 263 0.74 23.26 -9.35
C LYS A 263 -0.75 23.64 -9.23
N ALA A 264 -1.51 22.92 -8.43
CA ALA A 264 -2.90 23.25 -8.09
C ALA A 264 -3.05 24.39 -7.06
N GLY A 265 -1.94 24.98 -6.61
CA GLY A 265 -1.91 26.17 -5.77
C GLY A 265 -1.86 25.90 -4.27
N LEU A 266 -1.59 24.67 -3.82
CA LEU A 266 -1.35 24.38 -2.40
C LEU A 266 0.09 24.68 -2.02
N ASN A 267 0.30 25.24 -0.83
CA ASN A 267 1.60 25.21 -0.18
C ASN A 267 1.91 23.78 0.27
N VAL A 268 3.16 23.33 0.11
CA VAL A 268 3.59 21.97 0.46
C VAL A 268 3.21 21.57 1.91
N ASP A 269 3.30 22.51 2.86
CA ASP A 269 2.99 22.26 4.26
C ASP A 269 1.48 22.18 4.55
N GLU A 270 0.61 22.55 3.61
CA GLU A 270 -0.86 22.43 3.77
C GLU A 270 -1.36 21.00 3.55
N PHE A 271 -0.65 20.18 2.77
CA PHE A 271 -1.11 18.83 2.41
C PHE A 271 -0.10 17.72 2.71
N ALA A 272 1.22 17.97 2.63
CA ALA A 272 2.23 16.95 2.88
C ALA A 272 2.11 16.29 4.27
N PRO A 273 1.72 16.98 5.36
CA PRO A 273 1.43 16.35 6.64
C PRO A 273 0.29 15.34 6.63
N ARG A 274 -0.42 15.15 5.50
CA ARG A 274 -1.49 14.17 5.29
C ARG A 274 -1.21 13.19 4.15
N LEU A 275 -0.01 13.22 3.56
CA LEU A 275 0.46 12.10 2.75
C LEU A 275 0.79 10.91 3.67
N SER A 276 0.44 9.73 3.18
CA SER A 276 0.83 8.45 3.76
C SER A 276 1.34 7.54 2.65
N PHE A 277 2.02 6.47 3.05
CA PHE A 277 2.62 5.50 2.14
C PHE A 277 2.14 4.09 2.47
N PHE A 278 2.31 3.17 1.54
CA PHE A 278 1.97 1.77 1.73
C PHE A 278 3.00 0.88 1.06
N PHE A 279 3.70 0.07 1.85
CA PHE A 279 4.76 -0.81 1.36
C PHE A 279 4.46 -2.27 1.64
N ASP A 280 5.08 -3.12 0.84
CA ASP A 280 5.18 -4.54 1.10
C ASP A 280 6.19 -4.83 2.21
N SER A 281 6.02 -5.95 2.90
CA SER A 281 7.05 -6.58 3.71
C SER A 281 7.27 -8.00 3.24
N HIS A 282 8.24 -8.14 2.34
CA HIS A 282 8.63 -9.41 1.76
C HIS A 282 9.42 -10.30 2.72
N ILE A 283 9.58 -11.57 2.32
CA ILE A 283 10.27 -12.61 3.09
C ILE A 283 11.77 -12.34 3.37
N ASP A 284 12.45 -11.46 2.62
CA ASP A 284 13.86 -11.12 2.91
C ASP A 284 13.96 -10.10 4.04
N PHE A 285 14.02 -10.65 5.25
CA PHE A 285 13.88 -9.93 6.51
C PHE A 285 14.71 -8.63 6.64
N PHE A 286 16.00 -8.66 6.32
CA PHE A 286 16.88 -7.50 6.53
C PHE A 286 16.77 -6.48 5.39
N GLU A 287 16.53 -6.94 4.16
CA GLU A 287 16.29 -6.06 3.01
C GLU A 287 15.08 -5.17 3.25
N GLU A 288 13.98 -5.73 3.73
CA GLU A 288 12.76 -4.97 4.02
C GLU A 288 12.95 -3.93 5.13
N ILE A 289 13.66 -4.30 6.20
CA ILE A 289 13.97 -3.35 7.28
C ILE A 289 14.82 -2.18 6.75
N ALA A 290 15.84 -2.46 5.93
CA ALA A 290 16.64 -1.43 5.29
C ALA A 290 15.80 -0.54 4.36
N LYS A 291 14.86 -1.12 3.60
CA LYS A 291 13.92 -0.41 2.71
C LYS A 291 13.12 0.64 3.48
N PHE A 292 12.50 0.24 4.59
CA PHE A 292 11.68 1.16 5.39
C PHE A 292 12.50 2.29 6.03
N ARG A 293 13.73 2.01 6.46
CA ARG A 293 14.65 3.02 7.02
C ARG A 293 15.11 4.00 5.95
N ALA A 294 15.48 3.51 4.77
CA ALA A 294 15.90 4.32 3.63
C ALA A 294 14.75 5.19 3.11
N ALA A 295 13.53 4.66 3.04
CA ALA A 295 12.32 5.39 2.66
C ALA A 295 12.14 6.68 3.47
N ARG A 296 12.18 6.58 4.81
CA ARG A 296 12.03 7.75 5.69
C ARG A 296 13.14 8.77 5.46
N ARG A 297 14.38 8.31 5.36
CA ARG A 297 15.56 9.17 5.19
C ARG A 297 15.53 9.94 3.87
N LEU A 298 15.20 9.25 2.77
CA LEU A 298 15.04 9.84 1.45
C LEU A 298 13.91 10.86 1.44
N TRP A 299 12.71 10.46 1.88
CA TRP A 299 11.54 11.32 1.87
C TRP A 299 11.75 12.60 2.67
N ALA A 300 12.33 12.50 3.87
CA ALA A 300 12.62 13.67 4.70
C ALA A 300 13.55 14.67 3.99
N ARG A 301 14.61 14.17 3.34
CA ARG A 301 15.54 15.00 2.55
C ARG A 301 14.85 15.62 1.34
N ILE A 302 14.08 14.84 0.57
CA ILE A 302 13.34 15.32 -0.60
C ILE A 302 12.39 16.47 -0.20
N MET A 303 11.56 16.26 0.82
CA MET A 303 10.58 17.25 1.24
C MET A 303 11.21 18.55 1.75
N ARG A 304 12.29 18.44 2.53
CA ARG A 304 12.99 19.62 3.07
C ARG A 304 13.84 20.33 2.01
N ASP A 305 14.64 19.59 1.26
CA ASP A 305 15.72 20.14 0.44
C ASP A 305 15.24 20.45 -0.99
N LYS A 306 14.41 19.58 -1.61
CA LYS A 306 13.87 19.79 -2.96
C LYS A 306 12.62 20.68 -2.93
N TYR A 307 11.67 20.41 -2.04
CA TYR A 307 10.38 21.12 -2.00
C TYR A 307 10.32 22.25 -0.97
N GLY A 308 11.36 22.44 -0.17
CA GLY A 308 11.46 23.58 0.76
C GLY A 308 10.43 23.56 1.90
N ALA A 309 9.85 22.40 2.22
CA ALA A 309 8.87 22.24 3.29
C ALA A 309 9.48 22.67 4.64
N ARG A 310 8.71 23.39 5.45
CA ARG A 310 9.19 23.97 6.72
C ARG A 310 8.59 23.31 7.95
N ASP A 311 7.42 22.68 7.83
CA ASP A 311 6.83 21.90 8.92
C ASP A 311 7.55 20.54 9.00
N PRO A 312 8.16 20.17 10.14
CA PRO A 312 8.75 18.85 10.32
C PRO A 312 7.78 17.68 10.06
N LYS A 313 6.46 17.89 10.21
CA LYS A 313 5.45 16.87 9.87
C LYS A 313 5.36 16.59 8.37
N SER A 314 5.69 17.55 7.52
CA SER A 314 5.76 17.38 6.07
C SER A 314 6.91 16.48 5.64
N TRP A 315 7.94 16.35 6.47
CA TRP A 315 9.11 15.50 6.22
C TRP A 315 8.90 14.05 6.69
N MET A 316 7.85 13.78 7.47
CA MET A 316 7.59 12.46 8.03
C MET A 316 7.00 11.54 6.96
N LEU A 317 7.68 10.42 6.68
CA LEU A 317 7.08 9.32 5.93
C LEU A 317 6.37 8.38 6.90
N ARG A 318 5.05 8.50 6.97
CA ARG A 318 4.19 7.53 7.69
C ARG A 318 3.68 6.50 6.71
N PHE A 319 3.76 5.23 7.07
CA PHE A 319 3.40 4.15 6.16
C PHE A 319 2.62 3.03 6.83
N HIS A 320 1.69 2.49 6.05
CA HIS A 320 1.12 1.18 6.24
C HIS A 320 2.06 0.11 5.66
N THR A 321 2.02 -1.07 6.22
CA THR A 321 2.67 -2.26 5.67
C THR A 321 1.69 -3.40 5.55
N GLN A 322 1.81 -4.19 4.51
CA GLN A 322 1.16 -5.48 4.36
C GLN A 322 2.26 -6.52 4.13
N THR A 323 2.14 -7.68 4.74
CA THR A 323 3.02 -8.83 4.46
C THR A 323 2.82 -9.28 3.01
N ALA A 324 3.85 -9.82 2.36
CA ALA A 324 3.76 -10.20 0.95
C ALA A 324 2.72 -11.30 0.69
N GLY A 325 1.83 -11.08 -0.28
CA GLY A 325 0.91 -12.12 -0.76
C GLY A 325 1.65 -13.10 -1.67
N VAL A 326 2.53 -12.57 -2.53
CA VAL A 326 3.33 -13.34 -3.50
C VAL A 326 4.31 -14.33 -2.85
N SER A 327 4.64 -14.15 -1.56
CA SER A 327 5.51 -15.07 -0.82
C SER A 327 4.78 -16.31 -0.28
N LEU A 328 3.44 -16.27 -0.22
CA LEU A 328 2.63 -17.32 0.35
C LEU A 328 2.35 -18.42 -0.67
N THR A 329 2.11 -19.64 -0.17
CA THR A 329 2.02 -20.83 -1.02
C THR A 329 0.69 -21.55 -0.89
N ARG A 330 0.20 -22.09 -2.01
CA ARG A 330 -0.96 -22.99 -2.04
C ARG A 330 -0.67 -24.32 -1.32
N GLN A 331 0.54 -24.85 -1.49
CA GLN A 331 0.99 -26.07 -0.84
C GLN A 331 1.38 -25.77 0.61
N GLN A 332 1.04 -26.67 1.53
CA GLN A 332 1.38 -26.57 2.96
C GLN A 332 1.04 -25.19 3.54
N VAL A 333 -0.23 -24.80 3.45
CA VAL A 333 -0.69 -23.44 3.78
C VAL A 333 -0.35 -23.01 5.21
N GLU A 334 -0.17 -23.95 6.15
CA GLU A 334 0.26 -23.66 7.52
C GLU A 334 1.66 -23.01 7.57
N ASN A 335 2.53 -23.27 6.59
CA ASN A 335 3.82 -22.59 6.47
C ASN A 335 3.64 -21.07 6.27
N ASN A 336 2.51 -20.63 5.70
CA ASN A 336 2.20 -19.21 5.52
C ASN A 336 2.07 -18.48 6.87
N ILE A 337 1.65 -19.16 7.94
CA ILE A 337 1.62 -18.57 9.28
C ILE A 337 3.03 -18.12 9.71
N SER A 338 4.04 -18.95 9.42
CA SER A 338 5.44 -18.63 9.74
C SER A 338 6.00 -17.53 8.83
N ARG A 339 5.69 -17.58 7.53
CA ARG A 339 6.09 -16.54 6.56
C ARG A 339 5.57 -15.17 6.98
N THR A 340 4.26 -15.06 7.17
CA THR A 340 3.59 -13.84 7.63
C THR A 340 4.15 -13.36 8.98
N ALA A 341 4.51 -14.26 9.91
CA ALA A 341 5.10 -13.86 11.18
C ALA A 341 6.48 -13.21 11.03
N TYR A 342 7.33 -13.73 10.14
CA TYR A 342 8.65 -13.13 9.87
C TYR A 342 8.54 -11.81 9.11
N GLU A 343 7.62 -11.73 8.16
CA GLU A 343 7.31 -10.50 7.42
C GLU A 343 6.73 -9.43 8.35
N ALA A 344 5.76 -9.77 9.20
CA ALA A 344 5.23 -8.88 10.23
C ALA A 344 6.34 -8.37 11.17
N MET A 345 7.27 -9.23 11.56
CA MET A 345 8.43 -8.87 12.36
C MET A 345 9.33 -7.86 11.61
N ALA A 346 9.60 -8.05 10.32
CA ALA A 346 10.37 -7.10 9.52
C ALA A 346 9.66 -5.73 9.43
N ALA A 347 8.34 -5.71 9.20
CA ALA A 347 7.54 -4.49 9.19
C ALA A 347 7.61 -3.71 10.51
N VAL A 348 7.53 -4.42 11.64
CA VAL A 348 7.61 -3.83 12.99
C VAL A 348 9.03 -3.33 13.29
N LEU A 349 10.06 -4.13 13.06
CA LEU A 349 11.44 -3.67 13.25
C LEU A 349 11.82 -2.52 12.30
N GLY A 350 11.17 -2.46 11.14
CA GLY A 350 11.24 -1.36 10.19
C GLY A 350 10.52 -0.08 10.60
N GLY A 351 9.66 -0.11 11.62
CA GLY A 351 8.98 1.07 12.17
C GLY A 351 7.67 1.47 11.48
N THR A 352 6.89 0.52 10.97
CA THR A 352 5.56 0.75 10.36
C THR A 352 4.55 1.43 11.30
N ASN A 353 3.60 2.21 10.74
CA ASN A 353 2.55 2.88 11.52
C ASN A 353 1.24 2.07 11.61
N SER A 354 0.98 1.20 10.64
CA SER A 354 -0.14 0.27 10.63
C SER A 354 0.23 -0.99 9.87
N LEU A 355 -0.30 -2.14 10.26
CA LEU A 355 0.10 -3.42 9.68
C LEU A 355 -1.13 -4.29 9.34
N HIS A 356 -1.11 -4.84 8.14
CA HIS A 356 -1.93 -5.95 7.69
C HIS A 356 -1.07 -7.20 7.66
N THR A 357 -1.57 -8.28 8.24
CA THR A 357 -0.97 -9.61 8.13
C THR A 357 -1.87 -10.50 7.30
N ASN A 358 -1.33 -11.05 6.21
CA ASN A 358 -2.07 -11.95 5.32
C ASN A 358 -2.46 -13.22 6.07
N SER A 359 -3.51 -13.88 5.59
CA SER A 359 -4.01 -15.10 6.20
C SER A 359 -3.36 -16.33 5.58
N MET A 360 -3.39 -17.47 6.29
CA MET A 360 -2.77 -18.69 5.77
C MET A 360 -3.39 -19.18 4.45
N ASP A 361 -4.64 -18.83 4.20
CA ASP A 361 -5.48 -19.19 3.05
C ASP A 361 -5.40 -18.19 1.88
N GLU A 362 -4.48 -17.21 1.91
CA GLU A 362 -4.33 -16.12 0.92
C GLU A 362 -4.38 -16.59 -0.55
N VAL A 363 -3.64 -17.65 -0.87
CA VAL A 363 -3.50 -18.17 -2.26
C VAL A 363 -4.74 -18.96 -2.71
N LEU A 364 -5.69 -19.23 -1.80
CA LEU A 364 -6.85 -20.07 -2.07
C LEU A 364 -8.13 -19.26 -2.22
N ALA A 365 -8.38 -18.31 -1.31
CA ALA A 365 -9.60 -17.51 -1.25
C ALA A 365 -9.41 -16.34 -0.28
N LEU A 366 -10.40 -15.45 -0.21
CA LEU A 366 -10.49 -14.48 0.86
C LEU A 366 -10.54 -15.16 2.25
N PRO A 367 -10.02 -14.52 3.32
CA PRO A 367 -9.85 -15.17 4.60
C PRO A 367 -11.14 -15.63 5.27
N THR A 368 -11.14 -16.89 5.72
CA THR A 368 -12.11 -17.39 6.70
C THR A 368 -11.95 -16.65 8.04
N GLU A 369 -12.96 -16.70 8.91
CA GLU A 369 -12.84 -16.10 10.26
C GLU A 369 -11.67 -16.67 11.06
N ARG A 370 -11.43 -17.98 10.94
CA ARG A 370 -10.33 -18.64 11.65
C ARG A 370 -8.98 -18.16 11.15
N ALA A 371 -8.79 -18.08 9.83
CA ALA A 371 -7.53 -17.64 9.25
C ALA A 371 -7.27 -16.15 9.53
N ALA A 372 -8.30 -15.30 9.40
CA ALA A 372 -8.23 -13.89 9.78
C ALA A 372 -7.90 -13.69 11.27
N GLN A 373 -8.46 -14.53 12.16
CA GLN A 373 -8.14 -14.49 13.58
C GLN A 373 -6.68 -14.87 13.85
N ILE A 374 -6.14 -15.89 13.16
CA ILE A 374 -4.72 -16.27 13.29
C ILE A 374 -3.83 -15.10 12.88
N ALA A 375 -4.10 -14.48 11.72
CA ALA A 375 -3.36 -13.31 11.25
C ALA A 375 -3.36 -12.17 12.28
N LEU A 376 -4.54 -11.83 12.83
CA LEU A 376 -4.66 -10.83 13.88
C LEU A 376 -3.87 -11.20 15.14
N ARG A 377 -3.89 -12.47 15.56
CA ARG A 377 -3.12 -12.97 16.72
C ARG A 377 -1.62 -12.90 16.49
N THR A 378 -1.13 -13.09 15.25
CA THR A 378 0.29 -12.92 14.91
C THR A 378 0.79 -11.53 15.32
N GLN A 379 0.01 -10.47 15.02
CA GLN A 379 0.37 -9.11 15.43
C GLN A 379 0.30 -8.90 16.95
N GLN A 380 -0.68 -9.49 17.63
CA GLN A 380 -0.82 -9.36 19.09
C GLN A 380 0.31 -10.07 19.84
N VAL A 381 0.69 -11.28 19.42
CA VAL A 381 1.86 -12.00 19.96
C VAL A 381 3.12 -11.16 19.74
N LEU A 382 3.30 -10.60 18.53
CA LEU A 382 4.42 -9.73 18.22
C LEU A 382 4.47 -8.51 19.15
N ALA A 383 3.34 -7.83 19.35
CA ALA A 383 3.24 -6.63 20.17
C ALA A 383 3.46 -6.88 21.67
N HIS A 384 3.00 -8.02 22.20
CA HIS A 384 2.86 -8.23 23.64
C HIS A 384 3.81 -9.28 24.22
N GLU A 385 4.35 -10.21 23.44
CA GLU A 385 5.14 -11.35 23.95
C GLU A 385 6.62 -11.31 23.55
N THR A 386 6.94 -10.75 22.39
CA THR A 386 8.31 -10.84 21.83
C THR A 386 9.30 -9.82 22.40
N GLY A 387 8.80 -8.73 22.99
CA GLY A 387 9.62 -7.63 23.51
C GLY A 387 10.19 -6.67 22.46
N VAL A 388 9.83 -6.82 21.18
CA VAL A 388 10.33 -5.97 20.07
C VAL A 388 9.90 -4.50 20.21
N THR A 389 8.86 -4.23 20.99
CA THR A 389 8.34 -2.90 21.28
C THR A 389 9.09 -2.19 22.41
N ASN A 390 9.99 -2.88 23.13
CA ASN A 390 10.68 -2.35 24.30
C ASN A 390 11.80 -1.35 23.97
N THR A 391 12.35 -1.38 22.76
CA THR A 391 13.40 -0.47 22.30
C THR A 391 13.12 0.03 20.88
N ILE A 392 13.56 1.24 20.59
CA ILE A 392 13.29 1.91 19.31
C ILE A 392 14.41 1.59 18.33
N ASP A 393 14.05 1.15 17.12
CA ASP A 393 14.98 0.76 16.06
C ASP A 393 16.13 -0.12 16.62
N PRO A 394 15.82 -1.33 17.12
CA PRO A 394 16.79 -2.20 17.81
C PRO A 394 17.99 -2.60 16.94
N LEU A 395 17.88 -2.49 15.62
CA LEU A 395 18.94 -2.84 14.68
C LEU A 395 19.87 -1.66 14.34
N ALA A 396 19.60 -0.48 14.91
CA ALA A 396 20.45 0.69 14.72
C ALA A 396 21.89 0.46 15.17
N GLY A 397 22.84 0.87 14.35
CA GLY A 397 24.27 0.69 14.57
C GLY A 397 24.79 -0.70 14.18
N SER A 398 23.93 -1.63 13.74
CA SER A 398 24.39 -2.84 13.08
C SER A 398 25.11 -2.48 11.78
N PHE A 399 26.39 -2.86 11.64
CA PHE A 399 27.20 -2.54 10.46
C PHE A 399 26.53 -2.97 9.16
N PHE A 400 25.95 -4.17 9.16
CA PHE A 400 25.22 -4.70 8.01
C PHE A 400 23.96 -3.87 7.71
N MET A 401 23.16 -3.55 8.74
CA MET A 401 21.90 -2.84 8.55
C MET A 401 22.11 -1.41 8.04
N GLU A 402 23.08 -0.69 8.60
CA GLU A 402 23.38 0.67 8.14
C GLU A 402 23.93 0.67 6.73
N ARG A 403 24.81 -0.28 6.40
CA ARG A 403 25.36 -0.41 5.05
C ARG A 403 24.27 -0.75 4.02
N LEU A 404 23.39 -1.71 4.32
CA LEU A 404 22.28 -2.10 3.44
C LEU A 404 21.28 -0.95 3.26
N THR A 405 21.04 -0.15 4.29
CA THR A 405 20.18 1.05 4.22
C THR A 405 20.79 2.13 3.31
N ASP A 406 22.11 2.33 3.37
CA ASP A 406 22.83 3.25 2.48
C ASP A 406 22.83 2.75 1.02
N GLU A 407 22.97 1.45 0.78
CA GLU A 407 22.89 0.86 -0.56
C GLU A 407 21.49 1.00 -1.16
N MET A 408 20.45 0.80 -0.34
CA MET A 408 19.06 1.02 -0.75
C MET A 408 18.80 2.49 -1.14
N GLU A 409 19.35 3.45 -0.38
CA GLU A 409 19.28 4.88 -0.73
C GLU A 409 19.97 5.20 -2.06
N GLN A 410 21.18 4.65 -2.27
CA GLN A 410 21.93 4.85 -3.50
C GLN A 410 21.22 4.26 -4.71
N GLY A 411 20.67 3.05 -4.57
CA GLY A 411 19.90 2.40 -5.63
C GLY A 411 18.65 3.20 -6.00
N ALA A 412 17.92 3.71 -5.01
CA ALA A 412 16.74 4.53 -5.28
C ALA A 412 17.09 5.85 -5.99
N GLN A 413 18.20 6.49 -5.61
CA GLN A 413 18.67 7.70 -6.28
C GLN A 413 18.99 7.47 -7.77
N GLN A 414 19.61 6.34 -8.11
CA GLN A 414 19.88 5.99 -9.51
C GLN A 414 18.59 5.86 -10.33
N TYR A 415 17.53 5.33 -9.73
CA TYR A 415 16.22 5.28 -10.38
C TYR A 415 15.56 6.65 -10.51
N PHE A 416 15.68 7.53 -9.52
CA PHE A 416 15.21 8.91 -9.65
C PHE A 416 15.88 9.61 -10.84
N ASP A 417 17.19 9.48 -10.97
CA ASP A 417 17.94 10.07 -12.08
C ASP A 417 17.44 9.53 -13.45
N ARG A 418 17.23 8.21 -13.57
CA ARG A 418 16.70 7.57 -14.79
C ARG A 418 15.26 7.99 -15.13
N ILE A 419 14.43 8.26 -14.11
CA ILE A 419 13.05 8.71 -14.29
C ILE A 419 13.05 10.18 -14.76
N ASP A 420 13.88 11.02 -14.14
CA ASP A 420 14.02 12.43 -14.53
C ASP A 420 14.57 12.58 -15.96
N GLU A 421 15.54 11.75 -16.37
CA GLU A 421 16.08 11.69 -17.74
C GLU A 421 15.00 11.36 -18.79
N GLN A 422 13.95 10.64 -18.40
CA GLN A 422 12.83 10.27 -19.26
C GLN A 422 11.66 11.24 -19.19
N GLY A 423 11.75 12.33 -18.43
CA GLY A 423 10.70 13.35 -18.35
C GLY A 423 9.71 13.13 -17.20
N GLY A 424 10.06 12.32 -16.21
CA GLY A 424 9.26 12.09 -15.00
C GLY A 424 8.28 10.93 -15.13
N VAL A 425 7.55 10.68 -14.03
CA VAL A 425 6.71 9.48 -13.84
C VAL A 425 5.70 9.28 -14.97
N LEU A 426 4.95 10.31 -15.38
CA LEU A 426 3.92 10.17 -16.42
C LEU A 426 4.53 9.71 -17.75
N SER A 427 5.68 10.26 -18.14
CA SER A 427 6.34 9.84 -19.38
C SER A 427 6.89 8.41 -19.28
N CYS A 428 7.42 8.03 -18.11
CA CYS A 428 7.84 6.66 -17.84
C CYS A 428 6.67 5.65 -17.86
N ILE A 429 5.46 6.05 -17.46
CA ILE A 429 4.25 5.23 -17.61
C ILE A 429 3.89 5.07 -19.09
N GLU A 430 3.85 6.17 -19.84
CA GLU A 430 3.47 6.16 -21.26
C GLU A 430 4.45 5.35 -22.12
N ASN A 431 5.74 5.41 -21.79
CA ASN A 431 6.78 4.71 -22.52
C ASN A 431 7.03 3.27 -22.00
N GLY A 432 6.35 2.85 -20.93
CA GLY A 432 6.44 1.49 -20.37
C GLY A 432 7.68 1.17 -19.55
N PHE A 433 8.41 2.19 -19.07
CA PHE A 433 9.66 2.01 -18.33
C PHE A 433 9.47 1.13 -17.08
N PHE A 434 8.47 1.46 -16.26
CA PHE A 434 8.26 0.75 -15.00
C PHE A 434 7.85 -0.70 -15.24
N GLN A 435 6.92 -0.96 -16.17
CA GLN A 435 6.46 -2.31 -16.48
C GLN A 435 7.61 -3.21 -16.95
N ARG A 436 8.53 -2.69 -17.78
CA ARG A 436 9.71 -3.45 -18.22
C ARG A 436 10.65 -3.77 -17.06
N GLU A 437 10.97 -2.78 -16.22
CA GLU A 437 11.86 -2.98 -15.07
C GLU A 437 11.30 -4.01 -14.07
N ILE A 438 9.98 -4.01 -13.85
CA ILE A 438 9.28 -4.99 -13.00
C ILE A 438 9.28 -6.37 -13.66
N ALA A 439 8.96 -6.46 -14.96
CA ALA A 439 8.94 -7.72 -15.69
C ALA A 439 10.32 -8.39 -15.74
N ASP A 440 11.39 -7.62 -15.94
CA ASP A 440 12.77 -8.12 -15.93
C ASP A 440 13.15 -8.69 -14.55
N ALA A 441 12.77 -8.00 -13.47
CA ALA A 441 13.01 -8.46 -12.10
C ALA A 441 12.21 -9.73 -11.77
N ALA A 442 10.93 -9.78 -12.15
CA ALA A 442 10.07 -10.94 -11.97
C ALA A 442 10.62 -12.16 -12.74
N PHE A 443 11.07 -11.96 -13.97
CA PHE A 443 11.66 -13.02 -14.80
C PHE A 443 12.95 -13.58 -14.21
N GLU A 444 13.83 -12.71 -13.70
CA GLU A 444 15.06 -13.14 -13.03
C GLU A 444 14.78 -13.90 -11.71
N PHE A 445 13.75 -13.49 -10.96
CA PHE A 445 13.30 -14.23 -9.78
C PHE A 445 12.82 -15.63 -10.16
N GLU A 446 11.95 -15.74 -11.16
CA GLU A 446 11.41 -17.03 -11.62
C GLU A 446 12.52 -17.95 -12.12
N ARG A 447 13.46 -17.43 -12.91
CA ARG A 447 14.64 -18.20 -13.35
C ARG A 447 15.43 -18.79 -12.19
N LYS A 448 15.64 -18.03 -11.12
CA LYS A 448 16.34 -18.52 -9.91
C LYS A 448 15.52 -19.55 -9.14
N LEU A 449 14.20 -19.45 -9.16
CA LEU A 449 13.29 -20.42 -8.56
C LEU A 449 13.34 -21.75 -9.33
N GLU A 450 13.25 -21.71 -10.66
CA GLU A 450 13.34 -22.89 -11.54
C GLU A 450 14.71 -23.57 -11.45
N ALA A 451 15.79 -22.78 -11.37
CA ALA A 451 17.15 -23.27 -11.19
C ALA A 451 17.42 -23.85 -9.77
N ASN A 452 16.47 -23.77 -8.84
CA ASN A 452 16.61 -24.10 -7.41
C ASN A 452 17.75 -23.33 -6.70
N GLU A 453 18.12 -22.17 -7.24
CA GLU A 453 19.01 -21.21 -6.55
C GLU A 453 18.28 -20.52 -5.40
N ARG A 454 16.94 -20.41 -5.52
CA ARG A 454 16.02 -20.00 -4.46
C ARG A 454 15.13 -21.16 -4.06
N ILE A 455 15.06 -21.43 -2.75
CA ILE A 455 14.25 -22.50 -2.21
C ILE A 455 12.96 -21.94 -1.63
N VAL A 456 11.83 -22.48 -2.08
CA VAL A 456 10.50 -22.26 -1.51
C VAL A 456 10.01 -23.58 -0.91
N VAL A 457 9.95 -23.59 0.43
CA VAL A 457 9.55 -24.76 1.23
C VAL A 457 8.11 -25.17 0.89
N GLY A 458 7.91 -26.45 0.60
CA GLY A 458 6.64 -27.03 0.18
C GLY A 458 6.38 -26.93 -1.32
N VAL A 459 7.18 -26.16 -2.07
CA VAL A 459 6.97 -25.92 -3.52
C VAL A 459 8.06 -26.57 -4.35
N ASN A 460 9.33 -26.14 -4.22
CA ASN A 460 10.47 -26.72 -4.96
C ASN A 460 11.40 -27.60 -4.09
N ALA A 461 11.35 -27.45 -2.77
CA ALA A 461 12.01 -28.36 -1.81
C ALA A 461 11.10 -28.69 -0.62
N TYR A 462 11.42 -29.79 0.08
CA TYR A 462 10.66 -30.29 1.24
C TYR A 462 9.17 -30.51 0.94
N LYS A 463 8.88 -30.98 -0.27
CA LYS A 463 7.51 -31.25 -0.74
C LYS A 463 6.93 -32.42 0.05
N GLU A 464 5.71 -32.25 0.54
CA GLU A 464 4.84 -33.35 0.94
C GLU A 464 3.88 -33.66 -0.23
N GLY A 465 3.12 -34.76 -0.15
CA GLY A 465 2.11 -35.10 -1.16
C GLY A 465 0.97 -34.07 -1.24
N GLU A 466 -0.16 -34.41 -1.86
CA GLU A 466 -1.34 -33.54 -1.83
C GLU A 466 -1.73 -33.27 -0.36
N GLY A 467 -1.69 -31.98 0.04
CA GLY A 467 -1.99 -31.54 1.40
C GLY A 467 -3.47 -31.71 1.76
N ALA A 468 -3.80 -31.50 3.03
CA ALA A 468 -5.20 -31.54 3.48
C ALA A 468 -6.01 -30.39 2.88
N ASP A 469 -7.27 -30.66 2.52
CA ASP A 469 -8.22 -29.62 2.12
C ASP A 469 -8.47 -28.65 3.29
N VAL A 470 -8.26 -27.35 3.03
CA VAL A 470 -8.53 -26.28 4.00
C VAL A 470 -9.85 -25.60 3.65
N PRO A 471 -10.75 -25.34 4.62
CA PRO A 471 -11.99 -24.60 4.38
C PRO A 471 -11.71 -23.22 3.78
N THR A 472 -12.41 -22.88 2.70
CA THR A 472 -12.30 -21.58 2.02
C THR A 472 -13.62 -20.82 2.09
N LEU A 473 -13.55 -19.49 2.12
CA LEU A 473 -14.72 -18.63 1.96
C LEU A 473 -15.26 -18.78 0.54
N LYS A 474 -16.58 -18.94 0.39
CA LYS A 474 -17.26 -19.03 -0.90
C LYS A 474 -18.35 -17.98 -0.97
N ILE A 475 -18.37 -17.23 -2.05
CA ILE A 475 -19.37 -16.21 -2.36
C ILE A 475 -20.23 -16.79 -3.48
N GLY A 476 -21.53 -16.92 -3.21
CA GLY A 476 -22.48 -17.53 -4.14
C GLY A 476 -23.20 -16.51 -5.01
N PRO A 477 -23.84 -16.96 -6.11
CA PRO A 477 -24.54 -16.11 -7.08
C PRO A 477 -25.78 -15.40 -6.53
N GLU A 478 -26.25 -15.75 -5.33
CA GLU A 478 -27.23 -14.98 -4.57
C GLU A 478 -26.74 -13.58 -4.19
N THR A 479 -25.43 -13.40 -3.98
CA THR A 479 -24.81 -12.10 -3.67
C THR A 479 -25.07 -11.11 -4.80
N GLU A 480 -24.65 -11.49 -6.01
CA GLU A 480 -24.85 -10.70 -7.23
C GLU A 480 -26.33 -10.39 -7.47
N ARG A 481 -27.19 -11.42 -7.43
CA ARG A 481 -28.65 -11.24 -7.62
C ARG A 481 -29.25 -10.29 -6.60
N GLY A 482 -28.81 -10.36 -5.34
CA GLY A 482 -29.24 -9.48 -4.27
C GLY A 482 -28.79 -8.04 -4.50
N GLN A 483 -27.52 -7.84 -4.85
CA GLN A 483 -26.94 -6.52 -5.10
C GLN A 483 -27.61 -5.83 -6.29
N VAL A 484 -27.78 -6.53 -7.42
CA VAL A 484 -28.52 -6.04 -8.60
C VAL A 484 -29.96 -5.65 -8.25
N ALA A 485 -30.63 -6.43 -7.41
CA ALA A 485 -31.99 -6.11 -6.97
C ALA A 485 -32.04 -4.83 -6.11
N ARG A 486 -31.07 -4.64 -5.20
CA ARG A 486 -30.94 -3.41 -4.40
C ARG A 486 -30.70 -2.20 -5.28
N LEU A 487 -29.74 -2.27 -6.20
CA LEU A 487 -29.43 -1.18 -7.12
C LEU A 487 -30.65 -0.77 -7.97
N LYS A 488 -31.37 -1.74 -8.52
CA LYS A 488 -32.62 -1.47 -9.25
C LYS A 488 -33.67 -0.78 -8.39
N ALA A 489 -33.79 -1.17 -7.13
CA ALA A 489 -34.70 -0.52 -6.19
C ALA A 489 -34.29 0.94 -5.89
N VAL A 490 -32.97 1.23 -5.76
CA VAL A 490 -32.44 2.60 -5.62
C VAL A 490 -32.79 3.43 -6.85
N LYS A 491 -32.46 2.93 -8.04
CA LYS A 491 -32.70 3.60 -9.34
C LYS A 491 -34.19 3.89 -9.56
N ALA A 492 -35.09 3.00 -9.10
CA ALA A 492 -36.54 3.15 -9.24
C ALA A 492 -37.17 4.22 -8.33
N ARG A 493 -36.64 4.44 -7.12
CA ARG A 493 -37.26 5.33 -6.12
C ARG A 493 -36.65 6.74 -6.05
N ARG A 494 -35.42 6.92 -6.52
CA ARG A 494 -34.72 8.22 -6.49
C ARG A 494 -35.33 9.23 -7.49
N ASP A 495 -35.03 10.51 -7.29
CA ASP A 495 -35.43 11.57 -8.22
C ASP A 495 -34.54 11.57 -9.48
N ASN A 496 -35.02 10.94 -10.54
CA ASN A 496 -34.30 10.84 -11.81
C ASN A 496 -34.17 12.18 -12.58
N THR A 497 -34.91 13.23 -12.21
CA THR A 497 -34.66 14.58 -12.75
C THR A 497 -33.47 15.21 -12.06
N SER A 498 -33.39 15.11 -10.73
CA SER A 498 -32.21 15.53 -9.96
C SER A 498 -30.95 14.81 -10.45
N VAL A 499 -30.99 13.48 -10.60
CA VAL A 499 -29.87 12.66 -11.11
C VAL A 499 -29.31 13.20 -12.43
N ARG A 500 -30.17 13.42 -13.43
CA ARG A 500 -29.74 13.94 -14.74
C ARG A 500 -29.09 15.32 -14.62
N ASN A 501 -29.67 16.20 -13.81
CA ASN A 501 -29.10 17.54 -13.60
C ASN A 501 -27.72 17.47 -12.94
N ARG A 502 -27.53 16.61 -11.91
CA ARG A 502 -26.25 16.45 -11.22
C ARG A 502 -25.16 15.85 -12.12
N LEU A 503 -25.52 14.87 -12.95
CA LEU A 503 -24.59 14.31 -13.93
C LEU A 503 -24.16 15.34 -14.98
N GLU A 504 -25.06 16.21 -15.44
CA GLU A 504 -24.67 17.30 -16.35
C GLU A 504 -23.79 18.35 -15.65
N GLU A 505 -24.10 18.75 -14.42
CA GLU A 505 -23.25 19.63 -13.61
C GLU A 505 -21.83 19.04 -13.45
N LEU A 506 -21.72 17.74 -13.17
CA LEU A 506 -20.45 17.04 -13.08
C LEU A 506 -19.69 17.08 -14.42
N LYS A 507 -20.35 16.82 -15.55
CA LYS A 507 -19.72 16.89 -16.88
C LYS A 507 -19.24 18.29 -17.23
N VAL A 508 -19.99 19.33 -16.83
CA VAL A 508 -19.56 20.72 -17.00
C VAL A 508 -18.30 20.99 -16.18
N ALA A 509 -18.28 20.60 -14.90
CA ALA A 509 -17.11 20.77 -14.04
C ALA A 509 -15.89 19.99 -14.56
N ALA A 510 -16.09 18.76 -15.04
CA ALA A 510 -15.05 17.91 -15.63
C ALA A 510 -14.40 18.55 -16.88
N ARG A 511 -15.14 19.32 -17.68
CA ARG A 511 -14.58 20.08 -18.83
C ARG A 511 -13.85 21.36 -18.42
N SER A 512 -14.05 21.82 -17.19
CA SER A 512 -13.42 23.02 -16.63
C SER A 512 -12.18 22.68 -15.80
N SER A 513 -11.62 23.66 -15.08
CA SER A 513 -10.58 23.47 -14.05
C SER A 513 -11.13 23.43 -12.62
N ASP A 514 -12.45 23.45 -12.43
CA ASP A 514 -13.06 23.43 -11.10
C ASP A 514 -12.82 22.08 -10.41
N ASN A 515 -12.76 22.13 -9.07
CA ASN A 515 -12.58 20.94 -8.25
C ASN A 515 -13.82 20.03 -8.34
N LEU A 516 -13.60 18.73 -8.53
CA LEU A 516 -14.69 17.77 -8.77
C LEU A 516 -15.36 17.22 -7.51
N MET A 517 -14.80 17.40 -6.31
CA MET A 517 -15.42 16.84 -5.09
C MET A 517 -16.82 17.41 -4.79
N PRO A 518 -17.09 18.73 -4.90
CA PRO A 518 -18.44 19.26 -4.69
C PRO A 518 -19.52 18.69 -5.64
N PRO A 519 -19.34 18.65 -6.99
CA PRO A 519 -20.34 18.02 -7.85
C PRO A 519 -20.44 16.50 -7.63
N LEU A 520 -19.34 15.81 -7.29
CA LEU A 520 -19.39 14.37 -6.92
C LEU A 520 -20.25 14.13 -5.67
N LEU A 521 -20.09 14.95 -4.63
CA LEU A 521 -20.96 14.91 -3.44
C LEU A 521 -22.43 15.15 -3.78
N ASN A 522 -22.72 16.07 -4.70
CA ASN A 522 -24.09 16.32 -5.13
C ASN A 522 -24.70 15.12 -5.87
N CYS A 523 -23.93 14.45 -6.74
CA CYS A 523 -24.33 13.21 -7.40
C CYS A 523 -24.63 12.11 -6.38
N VAL A 524 -23.69 11.84 -5.48
CA VAL A 524 -23.81 10.81 -4.45
C VAL A 524 -25.03 11.06 -3.54
N LYS A 525 -25.24 12.31 -3.09
CA LYS A 525 -26.41 12.69 -2.26
C LYS A 525 -27.75 12.53 -3.00
N ALA A 526 -27.73 12.59 -4.32
CA ALA A 526 -28.89 12.30 -5.16
C ALA A 526 -29.06 10.80 -5.49
N TYR A 527 -28.26 9.92 -4.85
CA TYR A 527 -28.23 8.48 -5.09
C TYR A 527 -27.96 8.12 -6.56
N VAL A 528 -27.15 8.94 -7.24
CA VAL A 528 -26.53 8.54 -8.52
C VAL A 528 -25.57 7.39 -8.23
N SER A 529 -25.59 6.33 -9.03
CA SER A 529 -24.71 5.18 -8.80
C SER A 529 -23.28 5.48 -9.26
N GLU A 530 -22.32 4.70 -8.76
CA GLU A 530 -20.93 4.77 -9.18
C GLU A 530 -20.78 4.64 -10.70
N GLY A 531 -21.41 3.62 -11.30
CA GLY A 531 -21.35 3.38 -12.74
C GLY A 531 -21.90 4.54 -13.56
N GLU A 532 -22.94 5.24 -13.08
CA GLU A 532 -23.48 6.42 -13.75
C GLU A 532 -22.55 7.63 -13.66
N ILE A 533 -21.95 7.86 -12.49
CA ILE A 533 -20.96 8.92 -12.27
C ILE A 533 -19.73 8.66 -13.16
N MET A 534 -19.24 7.42 -13.16
CA MET A 534 -18.12 6.99 -13.96
C MET A 534 -18.42 7.08 -15.45
N GLY A 535 -19.62 6.68 -15.89
CA GLY A 535 -20.08 6.86 -17.27
C GLY A 535 -20.05 8.32 -17.71
N ALA A 536 -20.55 9.24 -16.88
CA ALA A 536 -20.51 10.67 -17.17
C ALA A 536 -19.09 11.24 -17.26
N LEU A 537 -18.15 10.74 -16.43
CA LEU A 537 -16.75 11.12 -16.53
C LEU A 537 -16.05 10.49 -17.76
N LYS A 538 -16.40 9.26 -18.14
CA LYS A 538 -15.91 8.59 -19.37
C LYS A 538 -16.28 9.41 -20.62
N ASP A 539 -17.46 10.03 -20.65
CA ASP A 539 -17.88 10.93 -21.74
C ASP A 539 -16.96 12.16 -21.93
N VAL A 540 -16.26 12.58 -20.88
CA VAL A 540 -15.41 13.79 -20.89
C VAL A 540 -13.93 13.45 -20.97
N PHE A 541 -13.48 12.48 -20.18
CA PHE A 541 -12.07 12.12 -20.05
C PHE A 541 -11.63 10.99 -20.99
N GLY A 542 -12.58 10.28 -21.60
CA GLY A 542 -12.30 9.07 -22.37
C GLY A 542 -11.94 7.88 -21.48
N VAL A 543 -11.41 6.82 -22.10
CA VAL A 543 -11.01 5.58 -21.42
C VAL A 543 -9.58 5.25 -21.80
N TYR A 544 -8.78 4.81 -20.84
CA TYR A 544 -7.41 4.38 -21.06
C TYR A 544 -7.36 2.92 -21.52
N ARG A 545 -6.39 2.63 -22.38
CA ARG A 545 -6.01 1.27 -22.73
C ARG A 545 -4.48 1.21 -22.73
N GLU A 546 -3.93 0.30 -21.95
CA GLU A 546 -2.49 0.12 -21.89
C GLU A 546 -1.96 -0.24 -23.30
N PRO A 547 -0.91 0.45 -23.78
CA PRO A 547 -0.27 0.09 -25.03
C PRO A 547 0.38 -1.30 -24.89
N ILE A 548 0.22 -2.14 -25.91
CA ILE A 548 0.90 -3.44 -25.94
C ILE A 548 2.39 -3.17 -26.16
N LEU A 549 3.19 -3.37 -25.12
CA LEU A 549 4.64 -3.22 -25.15
C LEU A 549 5.27 -4.62 -25.16
N PHE A 550 6.10 -4.90 -26.17
CA PHE A 550 6.80 -6.17 -26.35
C PHE A 550 8.20 -6.15 -25.73
#